data_AF-A0A1J7IIE3-F1
#
_entry.id   AF-A0A1J7IIE3-F1
#
_cell.length_a   1.000
_cell.length_b   1.000
_cell.length_c   1.000
_cell.angle_alpha   90.00
_cell.angle_beta   90.00
_cell.angle_gamma   90.00
#
_symmetry.space_group_name_H-M   'P 1'
#
loop_
_entity.id
_entity.type
_entity.pdbx_description
1 polymer ?
#
loop_
_entity_poly.entity_id
_entity_poly.type
_entity_poly.pdbx_seq_one_letter_code
_entity_poly.pdbx_strand_id
1 'polypeptide(L)'
;MDRAFTHGYGLSPTLGSGVTLPPIPALRGEENPQEWKSLLLHTLEFHNMASCVLKTSAEVSKTNREKAYAFILILQSISQVRDRLANAGWDFNTMDQDPKDLYDLILRTIPNTGAAVSNAWAIVGGFVHNFTHTKPSKFTSFEAYHAYVQYSKQCLSEVNCAVPDKLAICIVLNALKEYNLKWYSMLARQVPGLTWSQLMQEMGREALRREGGHGSASEPSGEWLQR
;
A
#
# COMPACT_ATOMS: atom_id res chain seq x y z
N MET A 1 -9.29 11.92 -41.63
CA MET A 1 -8.83 13.04 -40.78
C MET A 1 -8.48 12.47 -39.43
N ASP A 2 -7.19 12.30 -39.19
CA ASP A 2 -6.59 11.99 -37.90
C ASP A 2 -6.89 13.05 -36.84
N ARG A 3 -7.13 12.61 -35.60
CA ARG A 3 -6.31 13.01 -34.45
C ARG A 3 -6.63 12.19 -33.19
N ALA A 4 -5.58 11.54 -32.69
CA ALA A 4 -5.43 10.99 -31.35
C ALA A 4 -5.02 12.07 -30.32
N PHE A 5 -4.77 11.62 -29.07
CA PHE A 5 -4.18 12.28 -27.89
C PHE A 5 -5.17 12.93 -26.89
N THR A 6 -5.10 12.78 -25.55
CA THR A 6 -4.35 11.97 -24.54
C THR A 6 -4.86 12.40 -23.14
N HIS A 7 -4.56 11.60 -22.10
CA HIS A 7 -4.34 11.91 -20.66
C HIS A 7 -4.79 13.29 -20.09
N GLY A 8 -5.32 13.43 -18.87
CA GLY A 8 -5.42 12.56 -17.70
C GLY A 8 -5.43 13.46 -16.46
N TYR A 9 -6.19 13.12 -15.41
CA TYR A 9 -6.04 13.71 -14.07
C TYR A 9 -6.50 12.68 -13.02
N GLY A 10 -5.62 11.75 -12.69
CA GLY A 10 -5.70 11.03 -11.42
C GLY A 10 -5.16 11.96 -10.34
N LEU A 11 -6.03 12.63 -9.60
CA LEU A 11 -5.64 13.43 -8.46
C LEU A 11 -5.25 12.50 -7.32
N SER A 12 -3.94 12.26 -7.17
CA SER A 12 -3.39 11.70 -5.93
C SER A 12 -3.42 12.79 -4.85
N PRO A 13 -4.11 12.59 -3.72
CA PRO A 13 -4.09 13.58 -2.64
C PRO A 13 -2.75 13.49 -1.89
N THR A 14 -1.87 14.45 -2.12
CA THR A 14 -0.63 14.63 -1.35
C THR A 14 -0.86 15.56 -0.16
N LEU A 15 -0.54 15.10 1.05
CA LEU A 15 -0.27 15.97 2.20
C LEU A 15 0.74 15.30 3.16
N GLY A 16 1.81 16.05 3.48
CA GLY A 16 2.48 16.08 4.78
C GLY A 16 3.53 15.03 5.13
N SER A 17 3.45 13.79 4.63
CA SER A 17 4.46 12.76 4.89
C SER A 17 4.48 11.79 3.72
N GLY A 18 5.63 11.62 3.07
CA GLY A 18 5.81 11.10 1.70
C GLY A 18 5.45 9.62 1.44
N VAL A 19 4.45 9.07 2.12
CA VAL A 19 3.85 7.76 1.84
C VAL A 19 2.75 7.97 0.81
N THR A 20 3.03 7.64 -0.45
CA THR A 20 2.02 7.58 -1.51
C THR A 20 1.38 6.21 -1.54
N LEU A 21 0.06 6.17 -1.33
CA LEU A 21 -0.69 4.94 -1.52
C LEU A 21 -0.77 4.59 -3.02
N PRO A 22 -0.67 3.29 -3.37
CA PRO A 22 -0.95 2.85 -4.73
C PRO A 22 -2.42 3.17 -5.09
N PRO A 23 -2.72 3.50 -6.36
CA PRO A 23 -4.08 3.78 -6.80
C PRO A 23 -4.96 2.52 -6.69
N ILE A 24 -6.24 2.71 -6.36
CA ILE A 24 -7.22 1.63 -6.37
C ILE A 24 -7.45 1.20 -7.84
N PRO A 25 -7.25 -0.07 -8.20
CA PRO A 25 -7.47 -0.54 -9.56
C PRO A 25 -8.95 -0.44 -9.94
N ALA A 26 -9.26 -0.38 -11.23
CA ALA A 26 -10.64 -0.56 -11.67
C ALA A 26 -11.10 -2.00 -11.35
N LEU A 27 -12.32 -2.16 -10.82
CA LEU A 27 -12.96 -3.43 -10.57
C LEU A 27 -13.47 -4.02 -11.90
N ARG A 28 -12.83 -5.10 -12.35
CA ARG A 28 -13.09 -5.78 -13.62
C ARG A 28 -13.94 -7.04 -13.41
N GLY A 29 -15.03 -6.89 -12.67
CA GLY A 29 -15.87 -8.02 -12.27
C GLY A 29 -15.08 -9.06 -11.47
N GLU A 30 -15.16 -10.31 -11.88
CA GLU A 30 -14.59 -11.47 -11.21
C GLU A 30 -13.06 -11.59 -11.35
N GLU A 31 -12.43 -10.79 -12.22
CA GLU A 31 -10.99 -10.87 -12.50
C GLU A 31 -10.11 -10.41 -11.34
N ASN A 32 -10.52 -9.36 -10.62
CA ASN A 32 -9.72 -8.74 -9.56
C ASN A 32 -10.50 -8.26 -8.30
N PRO A 33 -11.60 -8.90 -7.87
CA PRO A 33 -12.42 -8.41 -6.75
C PRO A 33 -11.66 -8.34 -5.43
N GLN A 34 -10.68 -9.23 -5.23
CA GLN A 34 -9.87 -9.28 -4.02
C GLN A 34 -8.76 -8.22 -3.97
N GLU A 35 -8.06 -8.01 -5.09
CA GLU A 35 -7.05 -6.95 -5.20
C GLU A 35 -7.70 -5.58 -5.01
N TRP A 36 -8.84 -5.36 -5.69
CA TRP A 36 -9.66 -4.17 -5.52
C TRP A 36 -10.09 -3.97 -4.06
N LYS A 37 -10.66 -5.00 -3.43
CA LYS A 37 -11.09 -4.97 -2.03
C LYS A 37 -9.92 -4.62 -1.10
N SER A 38 -8.77 -5.27 -1.28
CA SER A 38 -7.61 -5.06 -0.42
C SER A 38 -7.10 -3.62 -0.50
N LEU A 39 -6.96 -3.09 -1.72
CA LEU A 39 -6.45 -1.73 -1.91
C LEU A 39 -7.44 -0.67 -1.43
N LEU A 40 -8.75 -0.87 -1.67
CA LEU A 40 -9.79 0.00 -1.13
C LEU A 40 -9.75 0.06 0.41
N LEU A 41 -9.68 -1.09 1.07
CA LEU A 41 -9.65 -1.14 2.54
C LEU A 41 -8.37 -0.52 3.12
N HIS A 42 -7.20 -0.76 2.51
CA HIS A 42 -5.96 -0.11 2.95
C HIS A 42 -5.97 1.40 2.74
N THR A 43 -6.54 1.88 1.62
CA THR A 43 -6.69 3.33 1.40
C THR A 43 -7.60 3.95 2.45
N LEU A 44 -8.72 3.30 2.77
CA LEU A 44 -9.62 3.78 3.82
C LEU A 44 -8.96 3.72 5.21
N GLU A 45 -8.24 2.65 5.54
CA GLU A 45 -7.55 2.49 6.82
C GLU A 45 -6.45 3.54 7.02
N PHE A 46 -5.66 3.83 5.99
CA PHE A 46 -4.66 4.90 6.01
C PHE A 46 -5.26 6.27 6.38
N HIS A 47 -6.53 6.47 6.02
CA HIS A 47 -7.28 7.67 6.36
C HIS A 47 -8.18 7.52 7.60
N ASN A 48 -8.06 6.43 8.37
CA ASN A 48 -8.87 6.07 9.53
C ASN A 48 -10.38 5.95 9.23
N MET A 49 -10.73 5.57 8.00
CA MET A 49 -12.11 5.53 7.47
C MET A 49 -12.59 4.11 7.11
N ALA A 50 -11.84 3.04 7.42
CA ALA A 50 -12.26 1.67 7.08
C ALA A 50 -13.61 1.29 7.71
N SER A 51 -13.92 1.83 8.89
CA SER A 51 -15.22 1.67 9.56
C SER A 51 -16.41 2.11 8.69
N CYS A 52 -16.23 3.03 7.74
CA CYS A 52 -17.29 3.54 6.88
C CYS A 52 -17.89 2.47 5.96
N VAL A 53 -17.10 1.50 5.54
CA VAL A 53 -17.53 0.41 4.64
C VAL A 53 -17.62 -0.94 5.36
N LEU A 54 -17.10 -1.05 6.59
CA LEU A 54 -17.11 -2.30 7.36
C LEU A 54 -18.21 -2.34 8.42
N LYS A 55 -18.63 -1.20 8.96
CA LYS A 55 -19.62 -1.11 10.04
C LYS A 55 -20.87 -0.39 9.56
N THR A 56 -22.02 -0.78 10.10
CA THR A 56 -23.30 -0.14 9.80
C THR A 56 -23.39 1.25 10.44
N SER A 57 -24.28 2.11 9.93
CA SER A 57 -24.57 3.41 10.57
C SER A 57 -25.12 3.28 12.01
N ALA A 58 -25.61 2.10 12.41
CA ALA A 58 -26.01 1.82 13.78
C ALA A 58 -24.81 1.53 14.72
N GLU A 59 -23.70 1.05 14.17
CA GLU A 59 -22.48 0.72 14.93
C GLU A 59 -21.52 1.89 15.04
N VAL A 60 -21.46 2.76 14.02
CA VAL A 60 -20.59 3.93 13.98
C VAL A 60 -21.32 5.10 13.35
N SER A 61 -21.28 6.26 14.03
CA SER A 61 -21.70 7.54 13.45
C SER A 61 -20.69 7.98 12.38
N LYS A 62 -21.13 8.04 11.13
CA LYS A 62 -20.33 8.46 9.98
C LYS A 62 -20.69 9.89 9.60
N THR A 63 -19.69 10.76 9.51
CA THR A 63 -19.89 12.13 9.00
C THR A 63 -20.18 12.13 7.50
N ASN A 64 -20.87 13.16 7.01
CA ASN A 64 -21.13 13.32 5.58
C ASN A 64 -19.83 13.37 4.75
N ARG A 65 -18.76 13.90 5.32
CA ARG A 65 -17.44 13.97 4.67
C ARG A 65 -16.84 12.58 4.48
N GLU A 66 -16.90 11.73 5.50
CA GLU A 66 -16.38 10.36 5.42
C GLU A 66 -17.20 9.51 4.44
N LYS A 67 -18.54 9.65 4.47
CA LYS A 67 -19.42 9.01 3.49
C LYS A 67 -19.07 9.42 2.06
N ALA A 68 -18.95 10.72 1.81
CA ALA A 68 -18.60 11.25 0.49
C ALA A 68 -17.23 10.75 0.02
N TYR A 69 -16.23 10.71 0.90
CA TYR A 69 -14.91 10.23 0.56
C TYR A 69 -14.91 8.74 0.18
N ALA A 70 -15.55 7.89 0.98
CA ALA A 70 -15.70 6.47 0.68
C ALA A 70 -16.44 6.24 -0.63
N PHE A 71 -17.52 6.99 -0.90
CA PHE A 71 -18.22 6.93 -2.18
C PHE A 71 -17.34 7.33 -3.34
N ILE A 72 -16.56 8.42 -3.25
CA ILE A 72 -15.67 8.85 -4.33
C ILE A 72 -14.69 7.73 -4.69
N LEU A 73 -14.05 7.10 -3.69
CA LEU A 73 -13.10 6.00 -3.93
C LEU A 73 -13.77 4.78 -4.59
N ILE A 74 -14.95 4.40 -4.12
CA ILE A 74 -15.68 3.26 -4.67
C ILE A 74 -16.16 3.59 -6.08
N LEU A 75 -16.87 4.70 -6.29
CA LEU A 75 -17.45 5.10 -7.58
C LEU A 75 -16.40 5.26 -8.68
N GLN A 76 -15.21 5.80 -8.36
CA GLN A 76 -14.11 5.93 -9.31
C GLN A 76 -13.57 4.56 -9.79
N SER A 77 -13.69 3.53 -8.96
CA SER A 77 -13.10 2.22 -9.24
C SER A 77 -14.10 1.20 -9.79
N ILE A 78 -15.41 1.44 -9.76
CA ILE A 78 -16.44 0.47 -10.18
C ILE A 78 -17.07 0.73 -11.56
N SER A 79 -16.49 1.63 -12.37
CA SER A 79 -17.09 2.06 -13.65
C SER A 79 -17.47 0.90 -14.58
N GLN A 80 -16.67 -0.16 -14.64
CA GLN A 80 -16.90 -1.32 -15.50
C GLN A 80 -18.02 -2.25 -15.03
N VAL A 81 -18.38 -2.19 -13.75
CA VAL A 81 -19.42 -3.04 -13.15
C VAL A 81 -20.67 -2.24 -12.77
N ARG A 82 -20.71 -0.96 -13.15
CA ARG A 82 -21.79 -0.03 -12.82
C ARG A 82 -23.16 -0.54 -13.23
N ASP A 83 -23.30 -1.03 -14.46
CA ASP A 83 -24.57 -1.53 -14.98
C ASP A 83 -25.05 -2.79 -14.24
N ARG A 84 -24.11 -3.65 -13.83
CA ARG A 84 -24.42 -4.83 -13.01
C ARG A 84 -24.96 -4.42 -11.63
N LEU A 85 -24.37 -3.40 -11.02
CA LEU A 85 -24.81 -2.88 -9.71
C LEU A 85 -26.16 -2.16 -9.82
N ALA A 86 -26.40 -1.41 -10.89
CA ALA A 86 -27.70 -0.81 -11.18
C ALA A 86 -28.78 -1.90 -11.33
N ASN A 87 -28.49 -2.96 -12.10
CA ASN A 87 -29.39 -4.11 -12.24
C ASN A 87 -29.59 -4.90 -10.94
N ALA A 88 -28.63 -4.84 -10.02
CA ALA A 88 -28.73 -5.43 -8.68
C ALA A 88 -29.48 -4.53 -7.67
N GLY A 89 -30.03 -3.40 -8.12
CA GLY A 89 -30.87 -2.51 -7.34
C GLY A 89 -30.15 -1.30 -6.73
N TRP A 90 -28.90 -1.02 -7.11
CA TRP A 90 -28.24 0.21 -6.68
C TRP A 90 -28.79 1.43 -7.45
N ASP A 91 -29.21 2.46 -6.73
CA ASP A 91 -29.54 3.75 -7.34
C ASP A 91 -28.39 4.74 -7.18
N PHE A 92 -27.75 5.09 -8.29
CA PHE A 92 -26.65 6.05 -8.35
C PHE A 92 -27.08 7.52 -8.20
N ASN A 93 -28.38 7.83 -8.18
CA ASN A 93 -28.88 9.20 -8.10
C ASN A 93 -29.24 9.65 -6.68
N THR A 94 -29.35 8.72 -5.73
CA THR A 94 -29.65 9.04 -4.33
C THR A 94 -28.38 9.39 -3.58
N MET A 95 -28.42 10.50 -2.81
CA MET A 95 -27.24 11.04 -2.10
C MET A 95 -27.10 10.56 -0.64
N ASP A 96 -28.17 10.04 -0.02
CA ASP A 96 -28.20 9.67 1.40
C ASP A 96 -27.96 8.17 1.70
N GLN A 97 -27.39 7.43 0.75
CA GLN A 97 -27.12 6.00 0.92
C GLN A 97 -25.88 5.75 1.81
N ASP A 98 -25.76 4.55 2.39
CA ASP A 98 -24.60 4.16 3.19
C ASP A 98 -23.50 3.57 2.29
N PRO A 99 -22.23 4.01 2.38
CA PRO A 99 -21.11 3.40 1.65
C PRO A 99 -20.95 1.90 1.91
N LYS A 100 -21.34 1.43 3.10
CA LYS A 100 -21.37 0.01 3.44
C LYS A 100 -22.34 -0.76 2.54
N ASP A 101 -23.52 -0.21 2.27
CA ASP A 101 -24.53 -0.88 1.45
C ASP A 101 -24.02 -1.06 0.02
N LEU A 102 -23.32 -0.06 -0.52
CA LEU A 102 -22.66 -0.18 -1.82
C LEU A 102 -21.57 -1.26 -1.79
N TYR A 103 -20.73 -1.23 -0.77
CA TYR A 103 -19.64 -2.18 -0.61
C TYR A 103 -20.14 -3.63 -0.51
N ASP A 104 -21.14 -3.88 0.34
CA ASP A 104 -21.77 -5.19 0.49
C ASP A 104 -22.47 -5.64 -0.79
N LEU A 105 -23.14 -4.72 -1.49
CA LEU A 105 -23.78 -5.00 -2.77
C LEU A 105 -22.74 -5.41 -3.83
N ILE A 106 -21.59 -4.74 -3.88
CA ILE A 106 -20.48 -5.10 -4.77
C ILE A 106 -20.01 -6.53 -4.48
N LEU A 107 -19.74 -6.86 -3.23
CA LEU A 107 -19.27 -8.19 -2.83
C LEU A 107 -20.31 -9.29 -3.11
N ARG A 108 -21.60 -8.96 -3.05
CA ARG A 108 -22.69 -9.88 -3.37
C ARG A 108 -22.88 -10.06 -4.88
N THR A 109 -22.81 -8.97 -5.65
CA THR A 109 -23.12 -8.92 -7.09
C THR A 109 -21.98 -9.41 -7.96
N ILE A 110 -20.75 -9.33 -7.45
CA ILE A 110 -19.54 -9.82 -8.10
C ILE A 110 -19.04 -11.00 -7.26
N PRO A 111 -19.73 -12.16 -7.35
CA PRO A 111 -19.40 -13.30 -6.55
C PRO A 111 -18.06 -13.84 -6.99
N ASN A 112 -17.25 -14.21 -6.00
CA ASN A 112 -15.95 -14.84 -6.19
C ASN A 112 -16.15 -16.30 -6.66
N THR A 113 -16.63 -16.51 -7.88
CA THR A 113 -17.24 -17.78 -8.35
C THR A 113 -16.26 -18.92 -8.65
N GLY A 114 -14.95 -18.71 -8.52
CA GLY A 114 -13.97 -19.79 -8.70
C GLY A 114 -12.71 -19.67 -7.86
N ALA A 115 -12.62 -18.67 -6.98
CA ALA A 115 -11.32 -18.19 -6.52
C ALA A 115 -11.25 -17.85 -5.01
N ALA A 116 -12.22 -18.26 -4.19
CA ALA A 116 -12.13 -18.10 -2.73
C ALA A 116 -11.02 -18.99 -2.10
N VAL A 117 -10.74 -20.16 -2.67
CA VAL A 117 -9.66 -21.06 -2.23
C VAL A 117 -8.32 -20.71 -2.90
N SER A 118 -8.32 -20.19 -4.13
CA SER A 118 -7.10 -19.74 -4.80
C SER A 118 -6.66 -18.33 -4.42
N ASN A 119 -7.57 -17.43 -3.99
CA ASN A 119 -7.26 -16.02 -3.75
C ASN A 119 -6.96 -15.68 -2.29
N ALA A 120 -7.34 -16.48 -1.30
CA ALA A 120 -6.68 -16.38 0.01
C ALA A 120 -5.19 -16.69 -0.16
N TRP A 121 -4.86 -17.72 -0.96
CA TRP A 121 -3.49 -18.01 -1.38
C TRP A 121 -2.90 -16.99 -2.37
N ALA A 122 -3.68 -16.29 -3.20
CA ALA A 122 -3.16 -15.24 -4.09
C ALA A 122 -3.02 -13.87 -3.41
N ILE A 123 -3.80 -13.57 -2.36
CA ILE A 123 -3.63 -12.38 -1.51
C ILE A 123 -2.50 -12.62 -0.52
N VAL A 124 -2.48 -13.75 0.18
CA VAL A 124 -1.33 -14.17 1.02
C VAL A 124 -0.11 -14.34 0.13
N GLY A 125 -0.25 -15.00 -1.01
CA GLY A 125 0.81 -15.17 -2.00
C GLY A 125 1.22 -13.86 -2.64
N GLY A 126 0.33 -12.90 -2.83
CA GLY A 126 0.63 -11.54 -3.29
C GLY A 126 1.34 -10.71 -2.22
N PHE A 127 0.94 -10.84 -0.95
CA PHE A 127 1.61 -10.24 0.20
C PHE A 127 2.99 -10.85 0.43
N VAL A 128 3.10 -12.18 0.36
CA VAL A 128 4.37 -12.92 0.44
C VAL A 128 5.23 -12.59 -0.76
N HIS A 129 4.68 -12.56 -1.98
CA HIS A 129 5.40 -12.17 -3.20
C HIS A 129 5.90 -10.73 -3.10
N ASN A 130 5.06 -9.80 -2.66
CA ASN A 130 5.46 -8.41 -2.46
C ASN A 130 6.51 -8.29 -1.36
N PHE A 131 6.35 -8.96 -0.22
CA PHE A 131 7.36 -8.97 0.83
C PHE A 131 8.69 -9.59 0.37
N THR A 132 8.64 -10.63 -0.47
CA THR A 132 9.83 -11.35 -0.97
C THR A 132 10.55 -10.65 -2.13
N HIS A 133 9.84 -9.88 -2.95
CA HIS A 133 10.37 -9.30 -4.19
C HIS A 133 10.42 -7.75 -4.17
N THR A 134 9.97 -7.13 -3.09
CA THR A 134 10.06 -5.68 -2.94
C THR A 134 11.47 -5.27 -2.52
N LYS A 135 12.01 -4.29 -3.25
CA LYS A 135 13.40 -3.86 -3.14
C LYS A 135 13.45 -2.42 -2.62
N PRO A 136 14.52 -2.01 -1.92
CA PRO A 136 14.66 -0.63 -1.45
C PRO A 136 14.59 0.41 -2.59
N SER A 137 15.02 0.04 -3.80
CA SER A 137 14.99 0.91 -4.99
C SER A 137 13.60 1.29 -5.48
N LYS A 138 12.54 0.60 -5.01
CA LYS A 138 11.15 0.95 -5.33
C LYS A 138 10.59 2.07 -4.45
N PHE A 139 11.34 2.54 -3.46
CA PHE A 139 10.92 3.55 -2.49
C PHE A 139 11.69 4.85 -2.70
N THR A 140 11.03 5.95 -2.36
CA THR A 140 11.60 7.30 -2.40
C THR A 140 12.69 7.51 -1.36
N SER A 141 12.61 6.81 -0.22
CA SER A 141 13.64 6.81 0.82
C SER A 141 13.86 5.40 1.38
N PHE A 142 15.03 5.21 1.99
CA PHE A 142 15.34 3.96 2.70
C PHE A 142 14.48 3.81 3.96
N GLU A 143 14.08 4.93 4.59
CA GLU A 143 13.14 4.96 5.71
C GLU A 143 11.77 4.39 5.30
N ALA A 144 11.24 4.79 4.14
CA ALA A 144 9.96 4.29 3.63
C ALA A 144 10.02 2.78 3.35
N TYR A 145 11.14 2.27 2.84
CA TYR A 145 11.37 0.83 2.70
C TYR A 145 11.41 0.11 4.06
N HIS A 146 12.09 0.67 5.05
CA HIS A 146 12.16 0.10 6.40
C HIS A 146 10.76 0.01 7.06
N ALA A 147 9.99 1.10 7.00
CA ALA A 147 8.61 1.13 7.51
C ALA A 147 7.71 0.11 6.80
N TYR A 148 7.84 -0.02 5.47
CA TYR A 148 7.11 -1.00 4.68
C TYR A 148 7.42 -2.45 5.10
N VAL A 149 8.69 -2.77 5.34
CA VAL A 149 9.12 -4.12 5.75
C VAL A 149 8.56 -4.49 7.12
N GLN A 150 8.58 -3.56 8.08
CA GLN A 150 8.00 -3.77 9.42
C GLN A 150 6.49 -3.98 9.33
N TYR A 151 5.79 -3.08 8.64
CA TYR A 151 4.34 -3.13 8.43
C TYR A 151 3.92 -4.44 7.75
N SER A 152 4.61 -4.83 6.67
CA SER A 152 4.27 -6.04 5.90
C SER A 152 4.38 -7.32 6.73
N LYS A 153 5.43 -7.44 7.57
CA LYS A 153 5.58 -8.59 8.45
C LYS A 153 4.49 -8.63 9.53
N GLN A 154 4.10 -7.47 10.06
CA GLN A 154 3.01 -7.37 11.02
C GLN A 154 1.68 -7.79 10.40
N CYS A 155 1.30 -7.25 9.24
CA CYS A 155 0.07 -7.64 8.55
C CYS A 155 0.03 -9.14 8.23
N LEU A 156 1.17 -9.74 7.83
CA LEU A 156 1.27 -11.19 7.60
C LEU A 156 0.99 -12.00 8.87
N SER A 157 1.40 -11.51 10.04
CA SER A 157 1.09 -12.16 11.32
C SER A 157 -0.39 -12.06 11.70
N GLU A 158 -1.04 -10.92 11.42
CA GLU A 158 -2.45 -10.66 11.72
C GLU A 158 -3.40 -11.50 10.86
N VAL A 159 -2.99 -11.87 9.64
CA VAL A 159 -3.76 -12.76 8.74
C VAL A 159 -3.38 -14.25 8.88
N ASN A 160 -2.81 -14.64 10.02
CA ASN A 160 -2.40 -16.02 10.33
C ASN A 160 -1.38 -16.62 9.34
N CYS A 161 -0.55 -15.77 8.73
CA CYS A 161 0.52 -16.14 7.78
C CYS A 161 1.88 -15.65 8.27
N ALA A 162 2.14 -15.82 9.57
CA ALA A 162 3.33 -15.31 10.22
C ALA A 162 4.61 -15.85 9.55
N VAL A 163 5.44 -14.94 9.03
CA VAL A 163 6.73 -15.28 8.42
C VAL A 163 7.76 -15.49 9.53
N PRO A 164 8.39 -16.67 9.64
CA PRO A 164 9.45 -16.91 10.61
C PRO A 164 10.58 -15.90 10.48
N ASP A 165 11.13 -15.44 11.60
CA ASP A 165 12.17 -14.40 11.63
C ASP A 165 13.36 -14.73 10.75
N LYS A 166 13.84 -15.99 10.78
CA LYS A 166 14.95 -16.44 9.93
C LYS A 166 14.64 -16.26 8.44
N LEU A 167 13.42 -16.55 8.02
CA LEU A 167 12.99 -16.40 6.63
C LEU A 167 12.86 -14.91 6.26
N ALA A 168 12.25 -14.10 7.12
CA ALA A 168 12.11 -12.66 6.93
C ALA A 168 13.48 -11.96 6.82
N ILE A 169 14.45 -12.36 7.65
CA ILE A 169 15.84 -11.86 7.59
C ILE A 169 16.47 -12.18 6.24
N CYS A 170 16.38 -13.44 5.78
CA CYS A 170 16.95 -13.83 4.48
C CYS A 170 16.34 -13.05 3.31
N ILE A 171 15.02 -12.83 3.33
CA ILE A 171 14.30 -12.05 2.32
C ILE A 171 14.83 -10.62 2.27
N VAL A 172 14.86 -9.94 3.42
CA VAL A 172 15.31 -8.55 3.50
C VAL A 172 16.78 -8.44 3.13
N LEU A 173 17.65 -9.36 3.59
CA LEU A 173 19.06 -9.37 3.20
C LEU A 173 19.25 -9.54 1.70
N ASN A 174 18.47 -10.41 1.05
CA ASN A 174 18.55 -10.58 -0.39
C ASN A 174 18.13 -9.31 -1.14
N ALA A 175 17.10 -8.61 -0.66
CA ALA A 175 16.72 -7.29 -1.21
C ALA A 175 17.80 -6.22 -0.98
N LEU A 176 18.54 -6.29 0.14
CA LEU A 176 19.66 -5.39 0.45
C LEU A 176 20.91 -5.68 -0.37
N LYS A 177 21.10 -6.91 -0.86
CA LYS A 177 22.24 -7.30 -1.71
C LYS A 177 22.34 -6.42 -2.95
N GLU A 178 21.20 -6.13 -3.58
CA GLU A 178 21.13 -5.27 -4.76
C GLU A 178 21.24 -3.78 -4.43
N TYR A 179 20.92 -3.39 -3.20
CA TYR A 179 20.94 -2.00 -2.75
C TYR A 179 22.30 -1.53 -2.25
N ASN A 180 22.97 -2.35 -1.43
CA ASN A 180 24.31 -2.08 -0.93
C ASN A 180 25.02 -3.40 -0.62
N LEU A 181 25.84 -3.86 -1.56
CA LEU A 181 26.55 -5.14 -1.49
C LEU A 181 27.50 -5.24 -0.28
N LYS A 182 28.14 -4.12 0.10
CA LYS A 182 29.09 -4.06 1.22
C LYS A 182 28.37 -4.16 2.57
N TRP A 183 27.20 -3.55 2.69
CA TRP A 183 26.38 -3.64 3.89
C TRP A 183 25.72 -5.02 4.00
N TYR A 184 25.23 -5.56 2.89
CA TYR A 184 24.77 -6.94 2.79
C TYR A 184 25.84 -7.94 3.26
N SER A 185 27.09 -7.84 2.79
CA SER A 185 28.13 -8.81 3.15
C SER A 185 28.49 -8.77 4.64
N MET A 186 28.44 -7.58 5.26
CA MET A 186 28.61 -7.41 6.70
C MET A 186 27.48 -8.09 7.50
N LEU A 187 26.23 -7.87 7.10
CA LEU A 187 25.05 -8.44 7.76
C LEU A 187 24.93 -9.96 7.51
N ALA A 188 25.25 -10.42 6.30
CA ALA A 188 25.22 -11.84 5.92
C ALA A 188 26.16 -12.68 6.78
N ARG A 189 27.31 -12.13 7.20
CA ARG A 189 28.25 -12.80 8.12
C ARG A 189 27.69 -12.96 9.54
N GLN A 190 26.71 -12.14 9.92
CA GLN A 190 26.09 -12.14 11.25
C GLN A 190 24.81 -12.99 11.31
N VAL A 191 24.32 -13.51 10.18
CA VAL A 191 23.06 -14.29 10.07
C VAL A 191 22.88 -15.38 11.12
N PRO A 192 23.90 -16.15 11.55
CA PRO A 192 23.71 -17.20 12.57
C PRO A 192 23.20 -16.67 13.92
N GLY A 193 23.48 -15.41 14.26
CA GLY A 193 23.06 -14.76 15.51
C GLY A 193 22.18 -13.53 15.31
N LEU A 194 21.85 -13.17 14.07
CA LEU A 194 21.06 -11.99 13.75
C LEU A 194 19.58 -12.25 14.03
N THR A 195 18.98 -11.40 14.86
CA THR A 195 17.54 -11.40 15.14
C THR A 195 16.80 -10.39 14.27
N TRP A 196 15.48 -10.56 14.13
CA TRP A 196 14.65 -9.61 13.37
C TRP A 196 14.75 -8.19 13.94
N SER A 197 14.71 -8.06 15.28
CA SER A 197 14.85 -6.78 15.96
C SER A 197 16.19 -6.10 15.66
N GLN A 198 17.30 -6.84 15.71
CA GLN A 198 18.63 -6.31 15.39
C GLN A 198 18.73 -5.85 13.94
N LEU A 199 18.17 -6.61 12.98
CA LEU A 199 18.13 -6.21 11.58
C LEU A 199 17.34 -4.91 11.37
N MET A 200 16.16 -4.79 11.99
CA MET A 200 15.35 -3.56 11.91
C MET A 200 16.08 -2.37 12.55
N GLN A 201 16.76 -2.55 13.68
CA GLN A 201 17.57 -1.50 14.30
C GLN A 201 18.77 -1.07 13.42
N GLU A 202 19.43 -1.99 12.72
CA GLU A 202 20.48 -1.65 11.76
C GLU A 202 19.91 -0.91 10.55
N MET A 203 18.74 -1.32 10.05
CA MET A 203 18.06 -0.61 8.95
C MET A 203 17.64 0.81 9.35
N GLY A 204 17.07 1.00 10.54
CA GLY A 204 16.73 2.33 11.05
C GLY A 204 17.96 3.23 11.21
N ARG A 205 19.09 2.69 11.69
CA ARG A 205 20.36 3.43 11.78
C ARG A 205 20.91 3.82 10.41
N GLU A 206 20.79 2.95 9.42
CA GLU A 206 21.23 3.25 8.06
C GLU A 206 20.31 4.27 7.37
N ALA A 207 19.00 4.27 7.64
CA ALA A 207 18.08 5.31 7.20
C ALA A 207 18.50 6.70 7.73
N LEU A 208 18.73 6.80 9.05
CA LEU A 208 19.18 8.02 9.71
C LEU A 208 20.55 8.52 9.23
N ARG A 209 21.51 7.62 9.01
CA ARG A 209 22.86 7.98 8.50
C ARG A 209 22.78 8.64 7.13
N ARG A 210 21.81 8.28 6.30
CA ARG A 210 21.67 8.79 4.94
C ARG A 210 20.88 10.10 4.87
N GLU A 211 19.88 10.26 5.73
CA GLU A 211 19.19 11.56 5.88
C GLU A 211 20.10 12.63 6.47
N GLY A 212 20.96 12.27 7.43
CA GLY A 212 21.99 13.16 7.96
C GLY A 212 23.15 13.47 7.01
N GLY A 213 23.32 12.70 5.93
CA GLY A 213 24.40 12.83 4.96
C GLY A 213 24.14 13.82 3.81
N HIS A 214 22.93 14.35 3.66
CA HIS A 214 22.58 15.38 2.68
C HIS A 214 22.58 16.81 3.25
N GLY A 215 23.00 16.99 4.51
CA GLY A 215 23.05 18.28 5.20
C GLY A 215 24.46 18.85 5.45
N SER A 216 25.52 18.34 4.80
CA SER A 216 26.89 18.85 4.99
C SER A 216 27.68 18.88 3.68
N ALA A 217 27.40 19.87 2.85
CA ALA A 217 28.32 20.37 1.83
C ALA A 217 27.81 21.72 1.30
N SER A 218 28.04 22.79 2.06
CA SER A 218 28.13 24.18 1.57
C SER A 218 28.65 25.06 2.70
N GLU A 219 29.90 24.87 3.13
CA GLU A 219 30.66 25.99 3.68
C GLU A 219 31.11 26.85 2.48
N PRO A 220 30.81 28.16 2.46
CA PRO A 220 31.40 29.05 1.48
C PRO A 220 32.85 29.30 1.92
N SER A 221 33.81 28.63 1.27
CA SER A 221 35.21 29.07 1.33
C SER A 221 35.27 30.48 0.72
N GLY A 222 35.35 31.46 1.61
CA GLY A 222 35.88 32.78 1.29
C GLY A 222 37.37 32.69 0.94
N GLU A 223 37.84 33.81 0.36
CA GLU A 223 39.20 34.06 -0.12
C GLU A 223 39.44 33.37 -1.48
N TRP A 224 39.58 34.12 -2.58
CA TRP A 224 40.71 35.02 -2.81
C TRP A 224 40.32 36.33 -3.50
N LEU A 225 40.84 37.41 -2.90
CA LEU A 225 40.96 38.77 -3.41
C LEU A 225 42.35 38.92 -4.08
N GLN A 226 42.46 39.87 -5.02
CA GLN A 226 43.65 40.41 -5.70
C GLN A 226 44.19 39.60 -6.90
N ARG A 227 44.45 40.16 -8.09
CA ARG A 227 44.60 41.53 -8.60
C ARG A 227 43.93 41.67 -9.96
#